data_AF-A0A833LT37-F1
#
_entry.id   AF-A0A833LT37-F1
#
_cell.length_a   1.000
_cell.length_b   1.000
_cell.length_c   1.000
_cell.angle_alpha   90.00
_cell.angle_beta   90.00
_cell.angle_gamma   90.00
#
_symmetry.space_group_name_H-M   'P 1'
#
loop_
_entity.id
_entity.type
_entity.pdbx_description
1 polymer ?
#
loop_
_entity_poly.entity_id
_entity_poly.type
_entity_poly.pdbx_seq_one_letter_code
_entity_poly.pdbx_strand_id
1 'polypeptide(L)'
;MTTRPLFQLFGILIAGACLLTATGCGSGRAAIQAAQEKEANELASTGGRVSSAEGLRLGHACCNLRYNGDWISDMSSGELPFIPAGSEILVRRLEGNVAHIVVDNKRYRLGHDYGYREEKTAEWVDKLVVLNDPSPRLARYPASIRAAIEAGKITRGMNREQVIMALGYPSTNETPKLEAPVWKYYWNRYAFMVHWSAGRVSKIEGNPDIVKLVQPEAPAPEPKAKPATRGSKTTTKSGTK
;
A
#
# COMPACT_ATOMS: atom_id res chain seq x y z
N MET A 1 69.67 2.16 -14.86
CA MET A 1 70.94 1.75 -14.23
C MET A 1 70.64 1.48 -12.77
N THR A 2 70.49 0.19 -12.42
CA THR A 2 71.35 -0.55 -11.46
C THR A 2 71.19 -0.01 -10.02
N THR A 3 70.81 -0.76 -8.97
CA THR A 3 71.09 -2.16 -8.61
C THR A 3 70.27 -2.52 -7.35
N ARG A 4 69.79 -3.76 -7.21
CA ARG A 4 69.43 -4.41 -5.92
C ARG A 4 70.71 -4.96 -5.25
N PRO A 5 70.78 -5.16 -3.91
CA PRO A 5 70.49 -6.50 -3.30
C PRO A 5 69.99 -6.44 -1.80
N LEU A 6 69.03 -7.26 -1.37
CA LEU A 6 69.04 -8.59 -0.69
C LEU A 6 69.00 -8.60 0.87
N PHE A 7 68.30 -9.64 1.38
CA PHE A 7 68.31 -10.29 2.71
C PHE A 7 67.48 -9.62 3.83
N GLN A 8 66.66 -10.28 4.67
CA GLN A 8 66.50 -11.68 5.11
C GLN A 8 65.03 -11.95 5.53
N LEU A 9 64.40 -13.08 5.13
CA LEU A 9 64.08 -14.27 5.95
C LEU A 9 63.23 -14.03 7.22
N PHE A 10 61.95 -14.39 7.16
CA PHE A 10 61.24 -15.12 8.23
C PHE A 10 60.13 -15.97 7.60
N GLY A 11 60.25 -17.29 7.75
CA GLY A 11 59.20 -18.23 7.37
C GLY A 11 58.08 -18.25 8.41
N ILE A 12 56.95 -18.82 8.01
CA ILE A 12 56.28 -19.95 8.68
C ILE A 12 55.11 -20.38 7.79
N LEU A 13 55.16 -21.65 7.38
CA LEU A 13 54.04 -22.41 6.84
C LEU A 13 52.95 -22.54 7.91
N ILE A 14 51.72 -22.13 7.62
CA ILE A 14 50.53 -22.75 8.21
C ILE A 14 49.60 -23.12 7.07
N ALA A 15 49.71 -24.38 6.63
CA ALA A 15 48.68 -25.07 5.89
C ALA A 15 47.53 -25.37 6.86
N GLY A 16 46.60 -24.42 7.00
CA GLY A 16 45.33 -24.63 7.68
C GLY A 16 44.36 -25.29 6.71
N ALA A 17 44.33 -26.63 6.71
CA ALA A 17 43.30 -27.40 6.04
C ALA A 17 41.93 -27.05 6.63
N CYS A 18 41.16 -26.24 5.90
CA CYS A 18 39.76 -25.99 6.20
C CYS A 18 38.96 -27.23 5.77
N LEU A 19 38.95 -28.25 6.63
CA LEU A 19 38.01 -29.37 6.53
C LEU A 19 36.60 -28.83 6.79
N LEU A 20 35.92 -28.46 5.71
CA LEU A 20 34.47 -28.37 5.66
C LEU A 20 33.90 -29.77 5.86
N THR A 21 33.74 -30.17 7.12
CA THR A 21 32.92 -31.33 7.46
C THR A 21 31.46 -30.93 7.28
N ALA A 22 30.91 -31.36 6.15
CA ALA A 22 29.48 -31.37 5.91
C ALA A 22 28.82 -32.41 6.82
N THR A 23 28.36 -31.98 7.99
CA THR A 23 27.42 -32.76 8.82
C THR A 23 26.37 -31.81 9.41
N GLY A 24 25.15 -31.90 8.89
CA GLY A 24 23.98 -31.33 9.57
C GLY A 24 22.93 -30.74 8.64
N CYS A 25 22.07 -31.58 8.08
CA CYS A 25 20.79 -31.16 7.48
C CYS A 25 19.79 -30.58 8.53
N GLY A 26 20.20 -30.38 9.79
CA GLY A 26 19.35 -29.90 10.89
C GLY A 26 19.70 -28.51 11.45
N SER A 27 20.90 -27.98 11.16
CA SER A 27 21.35 -26.69 11.72
C SER A 27 20.62 -25.49 11.11
N GLY A 28 20.21 -25.59 9.84
CA GLY A 28 19.49 -24.53 9.15
C GLY A 28 18.13 -24.21 9.76
N ARG A 29 17.35 -25.23 10.14
CA ARG A 29 16.00 -25.01 10.73
C ARG A 29 16.09 -24.43 12.14
N ALA A 30 17.02 -24.92 12.96
CA ALA A 30 17.25 -24.38 14.30
C ALA A 30 17.74 -22.92 14.26
N ALA A 31 18.65 -22.59 13.33
CA ALA A 31 19.12 -21.22 13.15
C ALA A 31 18.01 -20.28 12.64
N ILE A 32 17.16 -20.74 11.71
CA ILE A 32 16.00 -19.98 11.24
C ILE A 32 15.01 -19.74 12.38
N GLN A 33 14.71 -20.76 13.18
CA GLN A 33 13.77 -20.65 14.29
C GLN A 33 14.30 -19.72 15.39
N ALA A 34 15.58 -19.79 15.73
CA ALA A 34 16.20 -18.88 16.69
C ALA A 34 16.19 -17.42 16.18
N ALA A 35 16.40 -17.20 14.88
CA ALA A 35 16.28 -15.87 14.28
C ALA A 35 14.84 -15.35 14.34
N GLN A 36 13.85 -16.19 14.03
CA GLN A 36 12.43 -15.85 14.13
C GLN A 36 11.99 -15.55 15.58
N GLU A 37 12.47 -16.33 16.56
CA GLU A 37 12.20 -16.08 17.98
C GLU A 37 12.85 -14.79 18.47
N LYS A 38 14.09 -14.50 18.06
CA LYS A 38 14.75 -13.24 18.38
C LYS A 38 13.97 -12.04 17.82
N GLU A 39 13.57 -12.10 16.55
CA GLU A 39 12.74 -11.07 15.93
C GLU A 39 11.38 -10.91 16.63
N ALA A 40 10.72 -12.02 16.98
CA ALA A 40 9.45 -12.00 17.69
C ALA A 40 9.57 -11.35 19.07
N ASN A 41 10.64 -11.68 19.81
CA ASN A 41 10.94 -11.08 21.11
C ASN A 41 11.26 -9.59 20.99
N GLU A 42 12.01 -9.19 19.96
CA GLU A 42 12.34 -7.79 19.70
C GLU A 42 11.08 -6.98 19.36
N LEU A 43 10.22 -7.52 18.50
CA LEU A 43 8.93 -6.90 18.14
C LEU A 43 8.00 -6.77 19.36
N ALA A 44 7.94 -7.81 20.21
CA ALA A 44 7.17 -7.79 21.45
C ALA A 44 7.73 -6.75 22.44
N SER A 45 9.06 -6.70 22.61
CA SER A 45 9.72 -5.79 23.57
C SER A 45 9.60 -4.31 23.20
N THR A 46 9.43 -4.00 21.91
CA THR A 46 9.32 -2.63 21.38
C THR A 46 7.88 -2.19 21.13
N GLY A 47 6.90 -3.07 21.38
CA GLY A 47 5.50 -2.82 21.00
C GLY A 47 5.36 -2.53 19.49
N GLY A 48 6.14 -3.22 18.66
CA GLY A 48 6.16 -3.08 17.20
C GLY A 48 6.99 -1.92 16.65
N ARG A 49 7.56 -1.07 17.50
CA ARG A 49 8.37 0.10 17.11
C ARG A 49 9.86 -0.25 17.02
N VAL A 50 10.27 -0.93 15.96
CA VAL A 50 11.69 -1.12 15.66
C VAL A 50 12.15 -0.09 14.62
N SER A 51 13.44 0.24 14.66
CA SER A 51 14.06 1.29 13.85
C SER A 51 13.84 1.03 12.35
N SER A 52 13.18 1.96 11.66
CA SER A 52 13.05 1.91 10.19
C SER A 52 14.40 1.94 9.47
N ALA A 53 15.46 2.40 10.15
CA ALA A 53 16.83 2.36 9.63
C ALA A 53 17.42 0.95 9.56
N GLU A 54 16.89 0.00 10.34
CA GLU A 54 17.32 -1.41 10.34
C GLU A 54 16.32 -2.31 9.60
N GLY A 55 15.16 -1.75 9.21
CA GLY A 55 14.20 -2.37 8.31
C GLY A 55 13.21 -3.34 8.95
N LEU A 56 13.26 -3.52 10.27
CA LEU A 56 12.21 -4.22 11.01
C LEU A 56 11.17 -3.20 11.51
N ARG A 57 9.89 -3.37 11.20
CA ARG A 57 8.81 -2.52 11.74
C ARG A 57 7.46 -3.20 11.59
N LEU A 58 6.64 -3.18 12.65
CA LEU A 58 5.23 -3.50 12.55
C LEU A 58 4.42 -2.21 12.36
N GLY A 59 3.43 -2.26 11.50
CA GLY A 59 2.47 -1.19 11.31
C GLY A 59 1.28 -1.66 10.50
N HIS A 60 0.59 -0.71 9.88
CA HIS A 60 -0.64 -0.94 9.12
C HIS A 60 -0.53 -0.33 7.73
N ALA A 61 -1.16 -0.97 6.75
CA ALA A 61 -1.33 -0.41 5.42
C ALA A 61 -2.07 0.94 5.52
N CYS A 62 -1.45 2.01 5.03
CA CYS A 62 -2.04 3.36 5.04
C CYS A 62 -3.37 3.46 4.27
N CYS A 63 -3.52 2.54 3.33
CA CYS A 63 -4.26 2.66 2.11
C CYS A 63 -4.29 1.28 1.44
N ASN A 64 -5.14 1.12 0.42
CA ASN A 64 -5.12 -0.09 -0.39
C ASN A 64 -3.81 -0.16 -1.20
N LEU A 65 -3.07 -1.26 -1.04
CA LEU A 65 -1.80 -1.49 -1.75
C LEU A 65 -2.01 -2.52 -2.85
N ARG A 66 -2.07 -2.05 -4.10
CA ARG A 66 -2.22 -2.90 -5.29
C ARG A 66 -0.92 -3.63 -5.58
N TYR A 67 -1.04 -4.87 -6.05
CA TYR A 67 0.13 -5.69 -6.34
C TYR A 67 -0.03 -6.51 -7.62
N ASN A 68 1.11 -6.81 -8.25
CA ASN A 68 1.22 -7.82 -9.29
C ASN A 68 2.16 -8.92 -8.81
N GLY A 69 1.62 -10.13 -8.61
CA GLY A 69 2.34 -11.23 -7.96
C GLY A 69 2.66 -10.89 -6.50
N ASP A 70 3.93 -10.60 -6.22
CA ASP A 70 4.42 -10.15 -4.90
C ASP A 70 4.89 -8.69 -4.91
N TRP A 71 4.77 -7.97 -6.03
CA TRP A 71 5.31 -6.62 -6.23
C TRP A 71 4.25 -5.54 -6.06
N ILE A 72 4.50 -4.57 -5.19
CA ILE A 72 3.69 -3.37 -4.95
C ILE A 72 4.51 -2.17 -5.39
N SER A 73 4.11 -1.53 -6.49
CA SER A 73 4.83 -0.39 -7.07
C SER A 73 4.39 0.93 -6.43
N ASP A 74 5.30 1.89 -6.34
CA ASP A 74 5.03 3.29 -5.95
C ASP A 74 4.13 4.05 -6.94
N MET A 75 3.85 3.50 -8.13
CA MET A 75 2.76 3.99 -8.99
C MET A 75 1.36 3.74 -8.42
N SER A 76 1.25 2.90 -7.38
CA SER A 76 0.00 2.44 -6.79
C SER A 76 -1.00 1.96 -7.86
N SER A 77 -0.48 1.31 -8.91
CA SER A 77 -1.24 0.89 -10.08
C SER A 77 -1.57 -0.60 -10.03
N GLY A 78 -2.69 -0.95 -10.66
CA GLY A 78 -3.17 -2.33 -10.73
C GLY A 78 -4.69 -2.38 -10.64
N GLU A 79 -5.26 -3.56 -10.78
CA GLU A 79 -6.67 -3.78 -10.50
C GLU A 79 -6.80 -4.38 -9.09
N LEU A 80 -7.49 -5.50 -8.98
CA LEU A 80 -7.55 -6.38 -7.84
C LEU A 80 -6.66 -7.60 -8.11
N PRO A 81 -6.21 -8.31 -7.06
CA PRO A 81 -6.37 -7.99 -5.64
C PRO A 81 -5.45 -6.85 -5.14
N PHE A 82 -5.78 -6.30 -3.97
CA PHE A 82 -4.91 -5.40 -3.20
C PHE A 82 -4.89 -5.82 -1.73
N ILE A 83 -3.86 -5.37 -1.00
CA ILE A 83 -3.83 -5.42 0.47
C ILE A 83 -4.72 -4.28 0.98
N PRO A 84 -5.79 -4.56 1.75
CA PRO A 84 -6.69 -3.52 2.25
C PRO A 84 -6.01 -2.50 3.16
N ALA A 85 -6.50 -1.26 3.13
CA ALA A 85 -6.14 -0.26 4.14
C ALA A 85 -6.43 -0.81 5.56
N GLY A 86 -5.48 -0.65 6.48
CA GLY A 86 -5.57 -1.18 7.84
C GLY A 86 -4.94 -2.55 8.06
N SER A 87 -4.64 -3.31 7.01
CA SER A 87 -3.95 -4.60 7.12
C SER A 87 -2.63 -4.45 7.87
N GLU A 88 -2.35 -5.38 8.79
CA GLU A 88 -1.09 -5.41 9.50
C GLU A 88 0.06 -5.75 8.54
N ILE A 89 1.13 -4.95 8.58
CA ILE A 89 2.32 -5.11 7.75
C ILE A 89 3.54 -5.18 8.64
N LEU A 90 4.32 -6.24 8.46
CA LEU A 90 5.64 -6.38 9.03
C LEU A 90 6.69 -6.12 7.97
N VAL A 91 7.34 -4.95 8.03
CA VAL A 91 8.55 -4.65 7.26
C VAL A 91 9.68 -5.46 7.87
N ARG A 92 10.39 -6.24 7.04
CA ARG A 92 11.47 -7.14 7.46
C ARG A 92 12.84 -6.54 7.24
N ARG A 93 13.02 -5.88 6.09
CA ARG A 93 14.26 -5.23 5.71
C ARG A 93 14.03 -4.28 4.55
N LEU A 94 14.92 -3.30 4.44
CA LEU A 94 15.07 -2.46 3.24
C LEU A 94 16.35 -2.87 2.52
N GLU A 95 16.27 -3.05 1.21
CA GLU A 95 17.39 -3.37 0.34
C GLU A 95 17.30 -2.50 -0.93
N GLY A 96 18.17 -1.49 -1.05
CA GLY A 96 18.14 -0.54 -2.15
C GLY A 96 16.79 0.21 -2.22
N ASN A 97 16.08 0.05 -3.35
CA ASN A 97 14.77 0.64 -3.60
C ASN A 97 13.60 -0.29 -3.26
N VAL A 98 13.86 -1.33 -2.46
CA VAL A 98 12.86 -2.36 -2.14
C VAL A 98 12.73 -2.52 -0.63
N ALA A 99 11.50 -2.55 -0.13
CA ALA A 99 11.21 -3.05 1.21
C ALA A 99 10.54 -4.42 1.13
N HIS A 100 11.08 -5.38 1.87
CA HIS A 100 10.50 -6.71 2.01
C HIS A 100 9.50 -6.69 3.15
N ILE A 101 8.25 -7.05 2.86
CA ILE A 101 7.18 -7.02 3.85
C ILE A 101 6.50 -8.38 3.97
N VAL A 102 5.85 -8.60 5.10
CA VAL A 102 4.96 -9.74 5.36
C VAL A 102 3.58 -9.20 5.75
N VAL A 103 2.55 -9.74 5.10
CA VAL A 103 1.13 -9.46 5.35
C VAL A 103 0.41 -10.79 5.34
N ASP A 104 -0.36 -11.11 6.39
CA ASP A 104 -1.07 -12.39 6.53
C ASP A 104 -0.19 -13.61 6.21
N ASN A 105 1.02 -13.65 6.78
CA ASN A 105 2.05 -14.68 6.55
C ASN A 105 2.55 -14.82 5.10
N LYS A 106 2.12 -13.95 4.18
CA LYS A 106 2.59 -13.91 2.80
C LYS A 106 3.62 -12.80 2.60
N ARG A 107 4.64 -13.09 1.80
CA ARG A 107 5.72 -12.14 1.48
C ARG A 107 5.34 -11.28 0.28
N TYR A 108 5.64 -9.99 0.40
CA TYR A 108 5.51 -9.00 -0.66
C TYR A 108 6.77 -8.11 -0.69
N ARG A 109 6.90 -7.33 -1.77
CA ARG A 109 7.96 -6.36 -2.00
C ARG A 109 7.32 -5.02 -2.35
N LEU A 110 7.63 -3.99 -1.57
CA LEU A 110 7.34 -2.60 -1.91
C LEU A 110 8.48 -2.09 -2.79
N GLY A 111 8.20 -1.87 -4.07
CA GLY A 111 9.14 -1.36 -5.07
C GLY A 111 9.01 0.14 -5.24
N HIS A 112 10.06 0.88 -4.88
CA HIS A 112 10.17 2.31 -5.16
C HIS A 112 10.70 2.51 -6.58
N ASP A 113 9.87 2.18 -7.57
CA ASP A 113 10.28 1.99 -8.96
C ASP A 113 10.65 3.31 -9.65
N TYR A 114 9.90 4.38 -9.35
CA TYR A 114 9.99 5.63 -10.12
C TYR A 114 10.33 6.85 -9.26
N GLY A 115 9.82 6.92 -8.03
CA GLY A 115 9.95 8.05 -7.11
C GLY A 115 11.26 8.11 -6.32
N TYR A 116 12.14 7.09 -6.42
CA TYR A 116 13.35 6.98 -5.59
C TYR A 116 14.38 8.10 -5.78
N ARG A 117 14.25 8.90 -6.84
CA ARG A 117 15.05 10.11 -7.06
C ARG A 117 14.51 11.34 -6.35
N GLU A 118 13.23 11.33 -5.98
CA GLU A 118 12.50 12.45 -5.41
C GLU A 118 12.33 12.32 -3.88
N GLU A 119 12.28 11.09 -3.37
CA GLU A 119 12.23 10.81 -1.93
C GLU A 119 13.02 9.55 -1.57
N LYS A 120 13.40 9.39 -0.31
CA LYS A 120 14.12 8.17 0.10
C LYS A 120 13.15 7.00 0.25
N THR A 121 13.60 5.80 -0.10
CA THR A 121 12.80 4.56 0.03
C THR A 121 12.25 4.36 1.45
N ALA A 122 13.04 4.67 2.49
CA ALA A 122 12.55 4.58 3.87
C ALA A 122 11.41 5.57 4.18
N GLU A 123 11.53 6.81 3.70
CA GLU A 123 10.49 7.85 3.86
C GLU A 123 9.22 7.47 3.10
N TRP A 124 9.38 6.90 1.90
CA TRP A 124 8.27 6.35 1.13
C TRP A 124 7.56 5.18 1.84
N VAL A 125 8.31 4.23 2.38
CA VAL A 125 7.77 3.10 3.15
C VAL A 125 7.05 3.57 4.40
N ASP A 126 7.56 4.60 5.09
CA ASP A 126 6.92 5.18 6.28
C ASP A 126 5.54 5.78 5.97
N LYS A 127 5.31 6.26 4.75
CA LYS A 127 3.98 6.69 4.29
C LYS A 127 3.02 5.53 4.08
N LEU A 128 3.52 4.38 3.62
CA LEU A 128 2.70 3.21 3.29
C LEU A 128 2.41 2.31 4.49
N VAL A 129 3.36 2.19 5.42
CA VAL A 129 3.26 1.36 6.63
C VAL A 129 3.18 2.27 7.85
N VAL A 130 1.97 2.68 8.22
CA VAL A 130 1.75 3.65 9.30
C VAL A 130 1.70 2.97 10.67
N LEU A 131 2.13 3.65 11.74
CA LEU A 131 2.11 3.07 13.10
C LEU A 131 0.70 2.92 13.67
N ASN A 132 -0.21 3.82 13.30
CA ASN A 132 -1.58 3.82 13.80
C ASN A 132 -2.50 3.19 12.77
N ASP A 133 -3.31 2.24 13.19
CA ASP A 133 -4.34 1.63 12.36
C ASP A 133 -5.30 2.70 11.78
N PRO A 134 -5.42 2.84 10.44
CA PRO A 134 -6.37 3.75 9.82
C PRO A 134 -7.82 3.28 9.89
N SER A 135 -8.12 2.03 10.27
CA SER A 135 -9.48 1.46 10.27
C SER A 135 -10.50 2.25 11.10
N PRO A 136 -10.19 2.76 12.31
CA PRO A 136 -11.13 3.59 13.07
C PRO A 136 -11.49 4.90 12.37
N ARG A 137 -10.58 5.43 11.55
CA ARG A 137 -10.80 6.65 10.76
C ARG A 137 -11.64 6.35 9.52
N LEU A 138 -11.32 5.25 8.82
CA LEU A 138 -12.13 4.75 7.71
C LEU A 138 -13.59 4.53 8.15
N ALA A 139 -13.82 3.91 9.31
CA ALA A 139 -15.15 3.66 9.85
C ALA A 139 -16.00 4.93 10.07
N ARG A 140 -15.37 6.09 10.29
CA ARG A 140 -16.04 7.38 10.50
C ARG A 140 -16.46 8.07 9.20
N TYR A 141 -15.99 7.63 8.04
CA TYR A 141 -16.39 8.22 6.77
C TYR A 141 -17.84 7.90 6.41
N PRO A 142 -18.50 8.71 5.56
CA PRO A 142 -19.81 8.40 5.04
C PRO A 142 -19.84 7.02 4.36
N ALA A 143 -20.96 6.30 4.45
CA ALA A 143 -21.07 4.92 3.96
C ALA A 143 -20.68 4.76 2.48
N SER A 144 -21.07 5.71 1.62
CA SER A 144 -20.71 5.71 0.20
C SER A 144 -19.21 5.90 -0.04
N ILE A 145 -18.53 6.68 0.80
CA ILE A 145 -17.08 6.89 0.74
C ILE A 145 -16.34 5.66 1.23
N ARG A 146 -16.81 5.03 2.33
CA ARG A 146 -16.23 3.78 2.82
C ARG A 146 -16.31 2.68 1.77
N ALA A 147 -17.49 2.45 1.21
CA ALA A 147 -17.70 1.44 0.17
C ALA A 147 -16.80 1.68 -1.06
N ALA A 148 -16.60 2.95 -1.45
CA ALA A 148 -15.68 3.28 -2.52
C ALA A 148 -14.22 2.98 -2.16
N ILE A 149 -13.76 3.35 -0.96
CA ILE A 149 -12.41 3.02 -0.47
C ILE A 149 -12.22 1.51 -0.38
N GLU A 150 -13.16 0.78 0.21
CA GLU A 150 -13.12 -0.69 0.33
C GLU A 150 -13.08 -1.40 -1.03
N ALA A 151 -13.63 -0.77 -2.07
CA ALA A 151 -13.56 -1.26 -3.45
C ALA A 151 -12.30 -0.79 -4.22
N GLY A 152 -11.44 0.01 -3.62
CA GLY A 152 -10.30 0.64 -4.29
C GLY A 152 -10.73 1.61 -5.39
N LYS A 153 -11.75 2.41 -5.12
CA LYS A 153 -12.39 3.33 -6.07
C LYS A 153 -12.55 4.73 -5.48
N ILE A 154 -12.65 5.72 -6.35
CA ILE A 154 -12.78 7.13 -5.96
C ILE A 154 -14.03 7.78 -6.55
N THR A 155 -14.55 8.80 -5.87
CA THR A 155 -15.72 9.56 -6.33
C THR A 155 -15.45 11.06 -6.24
N ARG A 156 -16.21 11.84 -7.02
CA ARG A 156 -16.22 13.30 -6.88
C ARG A 156 -16.61 13.68 -5.45
N GLY A 157 -15.98 14.72 -4.92
CA GLY A 157 -16.22 15.19 -3.55
C GLY A 157 -15.32 14.57 -2.48
N MET A 158 -14.64 13.45 -2.77
CA MET A 158 -13.61 12.91 -1.86
C MET A 158 -12.52 13.93 -1.58
N ASN A 159 -11.96 13.91 -0.37
CA ASN A 159 -10.75 14.67 -0.05
C ASN A 159 -9.47 13.87 -0.40
N ARG A 160 -8.31 14.49 -0.26
CA ARG A 160 -6.99 13.90 -0.54
C ARG A 160 -6.74 12.61 0.22
N GLU A 161 -7.06 12.65 1.51
CA GLU A 161 -6.88 11.53 2.42
C GLU A 161 -7.72 10.31 2.01
N GLN A 162 -8.97 10.52 1.60
CA GLN A 162 -9.87 9.47 1.10
C GLN A 162 -9.39 8.88 -0.22
N VAL A 163 -8.86 9.72 -1.13
CA VAL A 163 -8.26 9.25 -2.38
C VAL A 163 -7.00 8.43 -2.11
N ILE A 164 -6.13 8.88 -1.20
CA ILE A 164 -4.94 8.11 -0.78
C ILE A 164 -5.36 6.79 -0.16
N MET A 165 -6.36 6.75 0.73
CA MET A 165 -6.84 5.49 1.30
C MET A 165 -7.36 4.52 0.23
N ALA A 166 -8.07 5.02 -0.78
CA ALA A 166 -8.64 4.20 -1.85
C ALA A 166 -7.59 3.69 -2.85
N LEU A 167 -6.65 4.53 -3.26
CA LEU A 167 -5.76 4.28 -4.40
C LEU A 167 -4.28 4.19 -4.04
N GLY A 168 -3.89 4.54 -2.83
CA GLY A 168 -2.49 4.80 -2.47
C GLY A 168 -2.04 6.21 -2.81
N TYR A 169 -0.81 6.55 -2.40
CA TYR A 169 -0.18 7.80 -2.80
C TYR A 169 0.07 7.82 -4.31
N PRO A 170 -0.09 8.97 -4.98
CA PRO A 170 0.42 9.11 -6.33
C PRO A 170 1.96 9.04 -6.29
N SER A 171 2.59 8.53 -7.34
CA SER A 171 4.05 8.42 -7.37
C SER A 171 4.68 9.82 -7.36
N THR A 172 5.72 10.00 -6.56
CA THR A 172 6.32 11.31 -6.30
C THR A 172 6.98 11.91 -7.55
N ASN A 173 7.45 11.07 -8.49
CA ASN A 173 7.97 11.53 -9.78
C ASN A 173 6.89 12.15 -10.70
N GLU A 174 5.62 11.76 -10.55
CA GLU A 174 4.50 12.25 -11.36
C GLU A 174 3.71 13.34 -10.64
N THR A 175 3.62 13.23 -9.31
CA THR A 175 2.96 14.20 -8.44
C THR A 175 3.87 14.55 -7.26
N PRO A 176 4.86 15.45 -7.44
CA PRO A 176 5.85 15.76 -6.40
C PRO A 176 5.28 16.41 -5.14
N LYS A 177 4.09 17.00 -5.22
CA LYS A 177 3.42 17.70 -4.11
C LYS A 177 1.97 17.27 -4.04
N LEU A 178 1.51 16.86 -2.86
CA LEU A 178 0.11 16.47 -2.65
C LEU A 178 -0.85 17.66 -2.75
N GLU A 179 -0.36 18.88 -2.59
CA GLU A 179 -1.13 20.11 -2.77
C GLU A 179 -1.34 20.47 -4.25
N ALA A 180 -0.73 19.73 -5.18
CA ALA A 180 -0.90 19.97 -6.62
C ALA A 180 -2.38 19.99 -7.02
N PRO A 181 -2.76 20.86 -7.97
CA PRO A 181 -4.16 20.98 -8.43
C PRO A 181 -4.64 19.72 -9.18
N VAL A 182 -3.71 18.88 -9.63
CA VAL A 182 -3.96 17.63 -10.33
C VAL A 182 -3.00 16.58 -9.81
N TRP A 183 -3.50 15.38 -9.52
CA TRP A 183 -2.68 14.19 -9.27
C TRP A 183 -2.77 13.25 -10.47
N LYS A 184 -1.65 12.64 -10.82
CA LYS A 184 -1.58 11.64 -11.88
C LYS A 184 -1.42 10.26 -11.27
N TYR A 185 -2.27 9.34 -11.73
CA TYR A 185 -2.25 7.93 -11.36
C TYR A 185 -2.20 7.05 -12.60
N TYR A 186 -1.95 5.77 -12.38
CA TYR A 186 -2.02 4.74 -13.39
C TYR A 186 -2.97 3.63 -12.97
N TRP A 187 -3.81 3.19 -13.89
CA TRP A 187 -4.53 1.91 -13.77
C TRP A 187 -3.90 0.93 -14.74
N ASN A 188 -3.20 -0.08 -14.19
CA ASN A 188 -2.21 -0.85 -14.95
C ASN A 188 -1.19 0.08 -15.63
N ARG A 189 -1.29 0.24 -16.94
CA ARG A 189 -0.41 1.07 -17.80
C ARG A 189 -1.09 2.34 -18.32
N TYR A 190 -2.33 2.60 -17.94
CA TYR A 190 -3.12 3.71 -18.47
C TYR A 190 -3.22 4.84 -17.45
N ALA A 191 -2.75 6.02 -17.84
CA ALA A 191 -2.79 7.19 -16.98
C ALA A 191 -4.22 7.73 -16.83
N PHE A 192 -4.53 8.22 -15.64
CA PHE A 192 -5.69 9.07 -15.37
C PHE A 192 -5.32 10.17 -14.38
N MET A 193 -6.08 11.24 -14.40
CA MET A 193 -5.85 12.47 -13.64
C MET A 193 -6.99 12.68 -12.65
N VAL A 194 -6.64 13.06 -11.42
CA VAL A 194 -7.57 13.46 -10.38
C VAL A 194 -7.40 14.96 -10.14
N HIS A 195 -8.41 15.74 -10.52
CA HIS A 195 -8.40 17.19 -10.38
C HIS A 195 -9.00 17.60 -9.05
N TRP A 196 -8.48 18.69 -8.49
CA TRP A 196 -8.87 19.21 -7.20
C TRP A 196 -9.50 20.59 -7.31
N SER A 197 -10.55 20.83 -6.52
CA SER A 197 -11.09 22.17 -6.27
C SER A 197 -11.55 22.24 -4.81
N ALA A 198 -11.17 23.31 -4.10
CA ALA A 198 -11.48 23.50 -2.68
C ALA A 198 -11.18 22.24 -1.81
N GLY A 199 -10.03 21.60 -2.06
CA GLY A 199 -9.60 20.41 -1.31
C GLY A 199 -10.35 19.10 -1.64
N ARG A 200 -11.26 19.12 -2.62
CA ARG A 200 -12.08 17.95 -3.01
C ARG A 200 -11.87 17.56 -4.47
N VAL A 201 -12.11 16.29 -4.79
CA VAL A 201 -12.08 15.78 -6.16
C VAL A 201 -13.16 16.49 -6.98
N SER A 202 -12.72 17.29 -7.96
CA SER A 202 -13.59 18.06 -8.84
C SER A 202 -13.88 17.34 -10.15
N LYS A 203 -12.90 16.57 -10.67
CA LYS A 203 -12.99 15.83 -11.93
C LYS A 203 -12.03 14.65 -11.89
N ILE A 204 -12.42 13.56 -12.55
CA ILE A 204 -11.52 12.44 -12.87
C ILE A 204 -11.47 12.38 -14.39
N GLU A 205 -10.27 12.47 -14.96
CA GLU A 205 -10.03 12.61 -16.39
C GLU A 205 -9.10 11.50 -16.88
N GLY A 206 -9.38 10.91 -18.05
CA GLY A 206 -8.59 9.84 -18.63
C GLY A 206 -9.37 9.10 -19.69
N ASN A 207 -8.85 7.96 -20.13
CA ASN A 207 -9.59 7.04 -21.00
C ASN A 207 -10.94 6.68 -20.34
N PRO A 208 -12.09 6.81 -21.04
CA PRO A 208 -13.41 6.55 -20.45
C PRO A 208 -13.56 5.18 -19.80
N ASP A 209 -12.93 4.14 -20.34
CA ASP A 209 -13.01 2.79 -19.79
C ASP A 209 -12.21 2.67 -18.50
N ILE A 210 -11.07 3.37 -18.40
CA ILE A 210 -10.32 3.47 -17.14
C ILE A 210 -11.09 4.28 -16.10
N VAL A 211 -11.72 5.38 -16.50
CA VAL A 211 -12.54 6.21 -15.60
C VAL A 211 -13.70 5.39 -15.00
N LYS A 212 -14.32 4.50 -15.77
CA LYS A 212 -15.36 3.58 -15.27
C LYS A 212 -14.81 2.58 -14.24
N LEU A 213 -13.59 2.08 -14.44
CA LEU A 213 -12.97 1.12 -13.51
C LEU A 213 -12.60 1.76 -12.17
N VAL A 214 -12.10 3.01 -12.19
CA VAL A 214 -11.64 3.70 -10.98
C VAL A 214 -12.78 4.34 -10.17
N GLN A 215 -13.99 4.40 -10.72
CA GLN A 215 -15.18 4.91 -10.04
C GLN A 215 -16.11 3.77 -9.60
N PRO A 216 -16.86 3.93 -8.50
CA PRO A 216 -17.98 3.06 -8.20
C PRO A 216 -18.94 3.02 -9.37
N GLU A 217 -19.49 1.84 -9.63
CA GLU A 217 -20.62 1.75 -10.54
C GLU A 217 -21.76 2.59 -9.94
N ALA A 218 -22.38 3.44 -10.75
CA ALA A 218 -23.51 4.21 -10.26
C ALA A 218 -24.56 3.22 -9.75
N PRO A 219 -25.15 3.42 -8.56
CA PRO A 219 -26.26 2.59 -8.16
C PRO A 219 -27.31 2.64 -9.28
N ALA A 220 -27.84 1.47 -9.66
CA ALA A 220 -28.94 1.39 -10.60
C ALA A 220 -30.00 2.41 -10.16
N PRO A 221 -30.59 3.20 -11.11
CA PRO A 221 -31.57 4.19 -10.73
C PRO A 221 -32.65 3.50 -9.91
N GLU A 222 -32.84 3.96 -8.67
CA GLU A 222 -33.95 3.49 -7.84
C GLU A 222 -35.21 3.56 -8.70
N PRO A 223 -36.00 2.47 -8.78
CA PRO A 223 -37.23 2.50 -9.55
C PRO A 223 -38.06 3.66 -9.01
N LYS A 224 -38.26 4.68 -9.85
CA LYS A 224 -39.03 5.88 -9.51
C LYS A 224 -40.30 5.41 -8.81
N ALA A 225 -40.46 5.75 -7.53
CA ALA A 225 -41.67 5.45 -6.80
C ALA A 225 -42.84 5.99 -7.64
N LYS A 226 -43.70 5.08 -8.11
CA LYS A 226 -44.88 5.47 -8.87
C LYS A 226 -45.66 6.47 -8.01
N PRO A 227 -46.12 7.61 -8.56
CA PRO A 227 -46.97 8.53 -7.83
C PRO A 227 -48.15 7.74 -7.26
N ALA A 228 -48.35 7.81 -5.94
CA ALA A 228 -49.49 7.21 -5.30
C ALA A 228 -50.76 7.78 -5.97
N THR A 229 -51.50 6.92 -6.66
CA THR A 229 -52.81 7.24 -7.20
C THR A 229 -53.69 7.65 -6.03
N ARG A 230 -53.98 8.95 -5.91
CA ARG A 230 -54.93 9.48 -4.93
C ARG A 230 -56.29 8.87 -5.26
N GLY A 231 -56.69 7.88 -4.46
CA GLY A 231 -57.99 7.24 -4.54
C GLY A 231 -59.10 8.30 -4.46
N SER A 232 -59.95 8.32 -5.49
CA SER A 232 -61.17 9.10 -5.52
C SER A 232 -62.09 8.61 -4.41
N LYS A 233 -62.43 9.48 -3.45
CA LYS A 233 -63.49 9.22 -2.48
C LYS A 233 -64.83 9.23 -3.21
N THR A 234 -65.44 8.06 -3.34
CA THR A 234 -66.83 7.90 -3.76
C THR A 234 -67.74 8.45 -2.67
N THR A 235 -68.37 9.59 -2.93
CA THR A 235 -69.41 10.14 -2.05
C THR A 235 -70.73 9.45 -2.35
N THR A 236 -71.13 8.50 -1.49
CA THR A 236 -72.46 7.90 -1.50
C THR A 236 -73.47 8.94 -1.01
N LYS A 237 -74.29 9.50 -1.90
CA LYS A 237 -75.51 10.23 -1.52
C LYS A 237 -76.57 9.21 -1.12
N SER A 238 -76.84 9.10 0.18
CA SER A 238 -78.07 8.51 0.71
C SER A 238 -79.14 9.60 0.68
N GLY A 239 -80.24 9.37 -0.04
CA GLY A 239 -81.44 10.18 0.04
C GLY A 239 -82.35 9.66 1.14
N THR A 240 -83.05 10.55 1.84
CA THR A 240 -84.30 10.22 2.53
C THR A 240 -85.18 11.46 2.70
N LYS A 241 -86.42 11.32 2.22
CA LYS A 241 -87.67 12.05 2.49
C LYS A 241 -87.78 13.51 2.07
#